data_AF-A0A2R7LWD2-F1
#
_entry.id   AF-A0A2R7LWD2-F1
#
_cell.length_a   1.000
_cell.length_b   1.000
_cell.length_c   1.000
_cell.angle_alpha   90.00
_cell.angle_beta   90.00
_cell.angle_gamma   90.00
#
_symmetry.space_group_name_H-M   'P 1'
#
loop_
_entity.id
_entity.type
_entity.pdbx_description
1 polymer ?
#
loop_
_entity_poly.entity_id
_entity_poly.type
_entity_poly.pdbx_seq_one_letter_code
_entity_poly.pdbx_strand_id
1 'polypeptide(L)'
;LKFIERFKKLSQKKLSATIRLHQVKYFKKTKIPNVDSGVLMYYNMGTIATDSLNSIYNKKIAEKYLESLKKYPLHLDFALPIYSWGVHIRDQKVIGLRSKLNLEELKKDANFEKTGSIFFKVKKANYKNGIFYEENDLLKIEAISSKDLVEMAEDLDENLAQTPREIIFYDLDEFNIKNYEKNIFKQVVSCF
;
A
#
# COMPACT_ATOMS: atom_id res chain seq x y z
N LEU A 1 17.17 13.23 -14.97
CA LEU A 1 18.27 12.24 -15.05
C LEU A 1 19.64 12.84 -14.73
N LYS A 2 19.96 14.06 -15.16
CA LYS A 2 21.24 14.77 -14.87
C LYS A 2 21.73 14.69 -13.41
N PHE A 3 20.84 14.84 -12.43
CA PHE A 3 21.20 14.71 -11.01
C PHE A 3 21.76 13.32 -10.68
N ILE A 4 21.03 12.27 -11.07
CA ILE A 4 21.41 10.88 -10.80
C ILE A 4 22.73 10.53 -11.50
N GLU A 5 22.91 10.96 -12.75
CA GLU A 5 24.16 10.78 -13.49
C GLU A 5 25.36 11.42 -12.78
N ARG A 6 25.21 12.67 -12.33
CA ARG A 6 26.26 13.37 -11.60
C ARG A 6 26.51 12.75 -10.23
N PHE A 7 25.46 12.35 -9.52
CA PHE A 7 25.57 11.69 -8.23
C PHE A 7 26.29 10.34 -8.35
N LYS A 8 25.95 9.51 -9.35
CA LYS A 8 26.60 8.23 -9.62
C LYS A 8 28.10 8.41 -9.89
N LYS A 9 28.47 9.42 -10.70
CA LYS A 9 29.87 9.75 -11.00
C LYS A 9 30.66 10.21 -9.76
N LEU A 10 30.03 10.93 -8.84
CA LEU A 10 30.71 11.43 -7.64
C LEU A 10 30.78 10.37 -6.54
N SER A 11 29.71 9.62 -6.32
CA SER A 11 29.63 8.65 -5.22
C SER A 11 30.33 7.34 -5.55
N GLN A 12 30.39 6.94 -6.83
CA GLN A 12 30.87 5.63 -7.27
C GLN A 12 30.14 4.47 -6.57
N LYS A 13 28.90 4.70 -6.11
CA LYS A 13 28.05 3.70 -5.46
C LYS A 13 26.99 3.18 -6.43
N LYS A 14 26.51 1.97 -6.14
CA LYS A 14 25.26 1.47 -6.72
C LYS A 14 24.10 2.31 -6.17
N LEU A 15 23.19 2.69 -7.06
CA LEU A 15 22.01 3.47 -6.75
C LEU A 15 20.77 2.61 -6.98
N SER A 16 19.78 2.80 -6.13
CA SER A 16 18.42 2.34 -6.38
C SER A 16 17.45 3.52 -6.37
N ALA A 17 16.27 3.33 -6.95
CA ALA A 17 15.20 4.32 -6.91
C ALA A 17 13.86 3.66 -6.62
N THR A 18 13.03 4.33 -5.83
CA THR A 18 11.63 3.93 -5.64
C THR A 18 10.82 4.24 -6.90
N ILE A 19 10.10 3.25 -7.42
CA ILE A 19 9.30 3.32 -8.64
C ILE A 19 7.82 3.19 -8.26
N ARG A 20 6.97 4.05 -8.83
CA ARG A 20 5.51 3.98 -8.69
C ARG A 20 4.90 3.18 -9.85
N LEU A 21 3.75 2.54 -9.60
CA LEU A 21 2.97 1.80 -10.60
C LEU A 21 2.76 2.58 -11.92
N HIS A 22 2.41 3.86 -11.84
CA HIS A 22 2.25 4.73 -13.01
C HIS A 22 3.54 4.86 -13.84
N GLN A 23 4.72 4.92 -13.20
CA GLN A 23 6.00 5.01 -13.88
C GLN A 23 6.39 3.70 -14.58
N VAL A 24 5.96 2.55 -14.03
CA VAL A 24 6.09 1.26 -14.71
C VAL A 24 5.19 1.23 -15.94
N LYS A 25 3.90 1.55 -15.80
CA LYS A 25 2.94 1.48 -16.91
C LYS A 25 3.27 2.40 -18.08
N TYR A 26 3.77 3.60 -17.78
CA TYR A 26 4.04 4.62 -18.78
C TYR A 26 5.54 4.93 -18.90
N PHE A 27 6.40 3.93 -18.71
CA PHE A 27 7.87 4.10 -18.65
C PHE A 27 8.48 4.77 -19.88
N LYS A 28 7.88 4.58 -21.07
CA LYS A 28 8.30 5.27 -22.30
C LYS A 28 8.11 6.79 -22.23
N LYS A 29 7.11 7.27 -21.49
CA LYS A 29 6.81 8.70 -21.28
C LYS A 29 7.52 9.25 -20.05
N THR A 30 7.46 8.53 -18.92
CA THR A 30 8.03 9.00 -17.64
C THR A 30 9.55 8.88 -17.57
N LYS A 31 10.15 8.13 -18.52
CA LYS A 31 11.56 7.71 -18.52
C LYS A 31 11.86 6.76 -17.36
N ILE A 32 12.94 6.00 -17.51
CA ILE A 32 13.45 5.08 -16.50
C ILE A 32 14.62 5.79 -15.80
N PRO A 33 14.70 5.77 -14.45
CA PRO A 33 15.82 6.36 -13.73
C PRO A 33 17.12 5.64 -14.08
N ASN A 34 18.21 6.40 -14.24
CA ASN A 34 19.55 5.86 -14.55
C ASN A 34 20.23 5.33 -13.28
N VAL A 35 19.66 4.28 -12.70
CA VAL A 35 20.10 3.63 -11.45
C VAL A 35 20.32 2.13 -11.71
N ASP A 36 20.89 1.41 -10.74
CA ASP A 36 21.24 0.00 -10.89
C ASP A 36 20.05 -0.93 -10.64
N SER A 37 19.07 -0.51 -9.83
CA SER A 37 17.79 -1.22 -9.65
C SER A 37 16.67 -0.29 -9.19
N GLY A 38 15.42 -0.76 -9.29
CA GLY A 38 14.25 -0.09 -8.74
C GLY A 38 13.63 -0.88 -7.59
N VAL A 39 12.91 -0.18 -6.71
CA VAL A 39 11.97 -0.80 -5.75
C VAL A 39 10.57 -0.35 -6.15
N LEU A 40 9.74 -1.28 -6.63
CA LEU A 40 8.35 -0.96 -6.97
C LEU A 40 7.50 -0.92 -5.71
N MET A 41 6.89 0.23 -5.43
CA MET A 41 5.82 0.35 -4.44
C MET A 41 4.55 -0.27 -5.01
N TYR A 42 4.28 -1.54 -4.68
CA TYR A 42 3.12 -2.28 -5.20
C TYR A 42 1.88 -2.07 -4.32
N TYR A 43 1.49 -0.80 -4.17
CA TYR A 43 0.36 -0.33 -3.37
C TYR A 43 0.02 1.12 -3.72
N ASN A 44 -0.96 1.71 -3.03
CA ASN A 44 -1.55 3.03 -3.35
C ASN A 44 -2.17 3.05 -4.75
N MET A 45 -3.00 2.05 -5.02
CA MET A 45 -3.60 1.79 -6.33
C MET A 45 -4.84 2.65 -6.61
N GLY A 46 -5.61 2.97 -5.58
CA GLY A 46 -6.86 3.70 -5.70
C GLY A 46 -6.75 5.16 -5.25
N THR A 47 -7.84 5.89 -5.45
CA THR A 47 -8.01 7.23 -4.86
C THR A 47 -8.59 7.06 -3.46
N ILE A 48 -8.12 7.86 -2.50
CA ILE A 48 -8.74 7.94 -1.18
C ILE A 48 -10.10 8.63 -1.37
N ALA A 49 -11.16 7.85 -1.32
CA ALA A 49 -12.52 8.27 -1.63
C ALA A 49 -13.53 7.72 -0.62
N THR A 50 -14.78 8.19 -0.72
CA THR A 50 -15.88 7.74 0.13
C THR A 50 -16.54 6.45 -0.35
N ASP A 51 -16.16 5.96 -1.53
CA ASP A 51 -16.61 4.68 -2.07
C ASP A 51 -16.07 3.48 -1.28
N SER A 52 -16.49 2.28 -1.64
CA SER A 52 -16.05 1.03 -1.01
C SER A 52 -14.71 0.50 -1.54
N LEU A 53 -14.06 1.19 -2.48
CA LEU A 53 -12.79 0.73 -3.02
C LEU A 53 -11.68 0.91 -1.97
N ASN A 54 -10.80 -0.07 -1.88
CA ASN A 54 -9.60 0.01 -1.06
C ASN A 54 -8.52 0.73 -1.87
N SER A 55 -8.07 1.88 -1.37
CA SER A 55 -7.08 2.70 -2.07
C SER A 55 -5.64 2.17 -1.90
N ILE A 56 -5.38 1.35 -0.89
CA ILE A 56 -4.08 0.68 -0.70
C ILE A 56 -3.88 -0.38 -1.78
N TYR A 57 -4.82 -1.31 -1.93
CA TYR A 57 -4.77 -2.38 -2.92
C TYR A 57 -6.14 -2.69 -3.51
N ASN A 58 -6.17 -2.89 -4.82
CA ASN A 58 -7.34 -3.36 -5.53
C ASN A 58 -6.90 -4.22 -6.71
N LYS A 59 -7.26 -5.51 -6.71
CA LYS A 59 -6.87 -6.47 -7.75
C LYS A 59 -7.11 -5.97 -9.18
N LYS A 60 -8.33 -5.50 -9.48
CA LYS A 60 -8.70 -5.01 -10.83
C LYS A 60 -7.85 -3.82 -11.29
N ILE A 61 -7.35 -3.02 -10.34
CA ILE A 61 -6.44 -1.92 -10.65
C ILE A 61 -5.01 -2.46 -10.80
N ALA A 62 -4.58 -3.38 -9.94
CA ALA A 62 -3.29 -4.05 -9.97
C ALA A 62 -3.00 -4.72 -11.33
N GLU A 63 -3.97 -5.49 -11.83
CA GLU A 63 -3.91 -6.21 -13.12
C GLU A 63 -3.55 -5.27 -14.30
N LYS A 64 -3.99 -4.00 -14.26
CA LYS A 64 -3.70 -3.00 -15.30
C LYS A 64 -2.24 -2.56 -15.36
N TYR A 65 -1.43 -2.93 -14.37
CA TYR A 65 0.00 -2.64 -14.30
C TYR A 65 0.85 -3.88 -14.58
N LEU A 66 0.34 -5.09 -14.34
CA LEU A 66 1.05 -6.36 -14.51
C LEU A 66 1.62 -6.54 -15.92
N GLU A 67 0.83 -6.27 -16.96
CA GLU A 67 1.30 -6.39 -18.35
C GLU A 67 2.52 -5.52 -18.68
N SER A 68 2.67 -4.41 -17.97
CA SER A 68 3.79 -3.48 -18.17
C SER A 68 5.03 -3.90 -17.38
N LEU A 69 4.89 -4.68 -16.31
CA LEU A 69 6.02 -5.18 -15.52
C LEU A 69 6.93 -6.08 -16.35
N LYS A 70 6.36 -7.02 -17.12
CA LYS A 70 7.13 -7.87 -18.06
C LYS A 70 8.00 -7.08 -19.05
N LYS A 71 7.59 -5.85 -19.37
CA LYS A 71 8.24 -4.99 -20.36
C LYS A 71 9.15 -3.94 -19.74
N TYR A 72 9.19 -3.83 -18.40
CA TYR A 72 9.97 -2.83 -17.71
C TYR A 72 11.43 -3.29 -17.62
N PRO A 73 12.40 -2.56 -18.20
CA PRO A 73 13.75 -3.10 -18.41
C PRO A 73 14.68 -2.97 -17.19
N LEU A 74 14.34 -2.14 -16.21
CA LEU A 74 15.11 -1.99 -14.97
C LEU A 74 14.71 -3.10 -14.00
N HIS A 75 15.69 -3.81 -13.43
CA HIS A 75 15.45 -4.81 -12.40
C HIS A 75 14.66 -4.23 -11.22
N LEU A 76 13.63 -4.92 -10.76
CA LEU A 76 12.74 -4.48 -9.69
C LEU A 76 12.77 -5.44 -8.50
N ASP A 77 13.02 -4.88 -7.33
CA ASP A 77 12.63 -5.44 -6.04
C ASP A 77 11.22 -4.91 -5.68
N PHE A 78 10.52 -5.56 -4.76
CA PHE A 78 9.11 -5.21 -4.47
C PHE A 78 8.91 -4.74 -3.04
N ALA A 79 8.12 -3.66 -2.89
CA ALA A 79 7.59 -3.25 -1.60
C ALA A 79 6.09 -3.54 -1.53
N LEU A 80 5.70 -4.43 -0.62
CA LEU A 80 4.32 -4.85 -0.37
C LEU A 80 3.77 -4.15 0.89
N PRO A 81 2.51 -3.66 0.86
CA PRO A 81 1.93 -2.94 1.98
C PRO A 81 1.49 -3.91 3.09
N ILE A 82 1.80 -3.60 4.35
CA ILE A 82 1.23 -4.33 5.51
C ILE A 82 0.49 -3.42 6.48
N TYR A 83 0.33 -2.15 6.11
CA TYR A 83 -0.38 -1.18 6.92
C TYR A 83 -1.89 -1.20 6.64
N SER A 84 -2.60 -0.54 7.55
CA SER A 84 -4.01 -0.19 7.38
C SER A 84 -4.24 1.26 7.82
N TRP A 85 -5.31 1.85 7.32
CA TRP A 85 -5.78 3.15 7.78
C TRP A 85 -7.30 3.23 7.79
N GLY A 86 -7.80 4.26 8.46
CA GLY A 86 -9.20 4.69 8.35
C GLY A 86 -9.30 5.95 7.51
N VAL A 87 -10.12 5.92 6.47
CA VAL A 87 -10.55 7.12 5.76
C VAL A 87 -11.69 7.74 6.57
N HIS A 88 -11.44 8.93 7.13
CA HIS A 88 -12.41 9.68 7.90
C HIS A 88 -13.27 10.53 6.96
N ILE A 89 -14.58 10.34 7.05
CA ILE A 89 -15.56 10.87 6.12
C ILE A 89 -16.63 11.62 6.92
N ARG A 90 -16.86 12.89 6.56
CA ARG A 90 -17.93 13.74 7.09
C ARG A 90 -18.69 14.35 5.93
N ASP A 91 -20.02 14.35 5.99
CA ASP A 91 -20.89 14.90 4.95
C ASP A 91 -20.51 14.42 3.53
N GLN A 92 -20.23 13.11 3.40
CA GLN A 92 -19.80 12.47 2.16
C GLN A 92 -18.48 13.01 1.57
N LYS A 93 -17.63 13.64 2.40
CA LYS A 93 -16.30 14.13 2.01
C LYS A 93 -15.22 13.51 2.89
N VAL A 94 -14.10 13.17 2.27
CA VAL A 94 -12.91 12.74 3.01
C VAL A 94 -12.31 13.95 3.73
N ILE A 95 -12.23 13.88 5.05
CA ILE A 95 -11.65 14.93 5.90
C ILE A 95 -10.30 14.54 6.52
N GLY A 96 -9.86 13.29 6.30
CA GLY A 96 -8.49 12.90 6.57
C GLY A 96 -8.28 11.40 6.68
N LEU A 97 -7.01 11.00 6.83
CA LEU A 97 -6.62 9.62 7.11
C LEU A 97 -6.31 9.42 8.59
N ARG A 98 -6.56 8.21 9.07
CA ARG A 98 -6.29 7.77 10.43
C ARG A 98 -5.35 6.56 10.34
N SER A 99 -4.07 6.84 10.44
CA SER A 99 -3.03 5.80 10.46
C SER A 99 -3.10 5.01 11.76
N LYS A 100 -2.67 3.74 11.72
CA LYS A 100 -2.51 2.88 12.90
C LYS A 100 -3.79 2.77 13.75
N LEU A 101 -4.94 2.56 13.10
CA LEU A 101 -6.20 2.33 13.79
C LEU A 101 -6.29 0.90 14.30
N ASN A 102 -6.46 0.74 15.61
CA ASN A 102 -6.66 -0.58 16.20
C ASN A 102 -8.13 -0.99 16.03
N LEU A 103 -8.39 -1.90 15.09
CA LEU A 103 -9.74 -2.36 14.79
C LEU A 103 -10.44 -3.00 15.98
N GLU A 104 -9.71 -3.72 16.83
CA GLU A 104 -10.29 -4.36 18.01
C GLU A 104 -10.69 -3.33 19.07
N GLU A 105 -9.93 -2.27 19.22
CA GLU A 105 -10.32 -1.13 20.08
C GLU A 105 -11.50 -0.37 19.48
N LEU A 106 -11.54 -0.19 18.16
CA LEU A 106 -12.65 0.50 17.49
C LEU A 106 -13.96 -0.28 17.62
N LYS A 107 -13.93 -1.61 17.52
CA LYS A 107 -15.10 -2.49 17.72
C LYS A 107 -15.64 -2.46 19.15
N LYS A 108 -14.78 -2.23 20.15
CA LYS A 108 -15.14 -2.20 21.58
C LYS A 108 -15.56 -0.80 22.05
N ASP A 109 -15.31 0.23 21.24
CA ASP A 109 -15.60 1.62 21.60
C ASP A 109 -17.10 1.92 21.43
N ALA A 110 -17.76 2.29 22.52
CA ALA A 110 -19.20 2.58 22.53
C ALA A 110 -19.60 3.79 21.65
N ASN A 111 -18.64 4.65 21.28
CA ASN A 111 -18.88 5.79 20.40
C ASN A 111 -18.86 5.41 18.92
N PHE A 112 -18.47 4.18 18.57
CA PHE A 112 -18.42 3.71 17.19
C PHE A 112 -19.29 2.48 17.01
N GLU A 113 -19.92 2.37 15.86
CA GLU A 113 -20.72 1.22 15.46
C GLU A 113 -20.26 0.70 14.13
N LYS A 114 -20.02 -0.60 14.03
CA LYS A 114 -19.71 -1.22 12.75
C LYS A 114 -20.98 -1.33 11.91
N THR A 115 -21.03 -0.62 10.78
CA THR A 115 -22.21 -0.54 9.89
C THR A 115 -22.04 -1.30 8.58
N GLY A 116 -20.99 -2.11 8.45
CA GLY A 116 -20.72 -2.93 7.27
C GLY A 116 -19.44 -3.73 7.45
N SER A 117 -18.91 -4.32 6.37
CA SER A 117 -17.65 -5.07 6.42
C SER A 117 -16.46 -4.18 6.81
N ILE A 118 -16.41 -2.97 6.22
CA ILE A 118 -15.29 -2.04 6.31
C ILE A 118 -15.66 -0.67 6.91
N PHE A 119 -16.93 -0.41 7.23
CA PHE A 119 -17.37 0.89 7.73
C PHE A 119 -17.70 0.87 9.22
N PHE A 120 -17.30 1.94 9.89
CA PHE A 120 -17.74 2.31 11.23
C PHE A 120 -18.43 3.67 11.17
N LYS A 121 -19.54 3.81 11.89
CA LYS A 121 -20.27 5.06 12.08
C LYS A 121 -20.08 5.57 13.50
N VAL A 122 -19.86 6.86 13.65
CA VAL A 122 -19.78 7.52 14.95
C VAL A 122 -21.19 7.70 15.52
N LYS A 123 -21.44 7.13 16.70
CA LYS A 123 -22.71 7.18 17.43
C LYS A 123 -22.85 8.44 18.29
N LYS A 124 -21.74 8.92 18.84
CA LYS A 124 -21.69 10.10 19.71
C LYS A 124 -20.40 10.85 19.45
N ALA A 125 -20.48 12.18 19.37
CA ALA A 125 -19.31 13.01 19.16
C ALA A 125 -18.27 12.77 20.27
N ASN A 126 -17.01 12.59 19.89
CA ASN A 126 -15.96 12.22 20.82
C ASN A 126 -14.58 12.61 20.30
N TYR A 127 -13.59 12.61 21.21
CA TYR A 127 -12.19 12.66 20.84
C TYR A 127 -11.56 11.28 20.96
N LYS A 128 -10.76 10.90 19.97
CA LYS A 128 -9.93 9.68 20.03
C LYS A 128 -8.59 9.94 19.37
N ASN A 129 -7.50 9.66 20.10
CA ASN A 129 -6.11 9.89 19.66
C ASN A 129 -5.87 11.31 19.12
N GLY A 130 -6.41 12.33 19.81
CA GLY A 130 -6.27 13.74 19.42
C GLY A 130 -7.12 14.17 18.22
N ILE A 131 -7.96 13.30 17.69
CA ILE A 131 -8.87 13.60 16.58
C ILE A 131 -10.30 13.74 17.11
N PHE A 132 -10.99 14.79 16.69
CA PHE A 132 -12.42 14.96 16.90
C PHE A 132 -13.24 14.19 15.86
N TYR A 133 -14.24 13.46 16.35
CA TYR A 133 -15.24 12.75 15.59
C TYR A 133 -16.61 13.36 15.92
N GLU A 134 -17.36 13.72 14.89
CA GLU A 134 -18.72 14.23 15.00
C GLU A 134 -19.72 13.08 14.87
N GLU A 135 -20.89 13.24 15.47
CA GLU A 135 -21.95 12.25 15.33
C GLU A 135 -22.31 12.06 13.84
N ASN A 136 -22.48 10.80 13.43
CA ASN A 136 -22.70 10.38 12.05
C ASN A 136 -21.49 10.43 11.11
N ASP A 137 -20.30 10.83 11.57
CA ASP A 137 -19.07 10.61 10.81
C ASP A 137 -18.88 9.12 10.48
N LEU A 138 -18.21 8.85 9.36
CA LEU A 138 -17.86 7.52 8.93
C LEU A 138 -16.35 7.32 8.93
N LEU A 139 -15.93 6.12 9.35
CA LEU A 139 -14.57 5.62 9.21
C LEU A 139 -14.61 4.40 8.28
N LYS A 140 -14.06 4.55 7.08
CA LYS A 140 -13.83 3.44 6.16
C LYS A 140 -12.46 2.84 6.42
N ILE A 141 -12.41 1.58 6.81
CA ILE A 141 -11.16 0.87 7.08
C ILE A 141 -10.64 0.25 5.78
N GLU A 142 -9.41 0.60 5.44
CA GLU A 142 -8.68 -0.02 4.35
C GLU A 142 -7.47 -0.74 4.95
N ALA A 143 -7.37 -2.04 4.68
CA ALA A 143 -6.35 -2.91 5.21
C ALA A 143 -5.98 -3.97 4.16
N ILE A 144 -4.84 -4.61 4.36
CA ILE A 144 -4.34 -5.68 3.50
C ILE A 144 -4.47 -7.00 4.26
N SER A 145 -5.20 -7.96 3.71
CA SER A 145 -5.30 -9.29 4.31
C SER A 145 -4.10 -10.16 3.96
N SER A 146 -3.88 -11.23 4.73
CA SER A 146 -2.88 -12.26 4.37
C SER A 146 -3.11 -12.83 2.97
N LYS A 147 -4.38 -13.01 2.58
CA LYS A 147 -4.74 -13.48 1.24
C LYS A 147 -4.31 -12.48 0.16
N ASP A 148 -4.52 -11.19 0.41
CA ASP A 148 -4.10 -10.14 -0.54
C ASP A 148 -2.57 -10.14 -0.73
N LEU A 149 -1.79 -10.36 0.33
CA LEU A 149 -0.32 -10.43 0.23
C LEU A 149 0.16 -11.60 -0.63
N VAL A 150 -0.45 -12.77 -0.47
CA VAL A 150 -0.13 -13.95 -1.29
C VAL A 150 -0.55 -13.71 -2.73
N GLU A 151 -1.78 -13.20 -2.94
CA GLU A 151 -2.28 -12.84 -4.29
C GLU A 151 -1.36 -11.82 -4.99
N MET A 152 -0.91 -10.78 -4.28
CA MET A 152 0.07 -9.83 -4.83
C MET A 152 1.36 -10.53 -5.27
N ALA A 153 1.88 -11.47 -4.48
CA ALA A 153 3.14 -12.13 -4.78
C ALA A 153 3.02 -13.10 -5.96
N GLU A 154 1.95 -13.90 -6.01
CA GLU A 154 1.63 -14.76 -7.15
C GLU A 154 1.44 -13.94 -8.44
N ASP A 155 0.63 -12.88 -8.39
CA ASP A 155 0.40 -11.98 -9.52
C ASP A 155 1.71 -11.35 -10.03
N LEU A 156 2.61 -10.99 -9.12
CA LEU A 156 3.91 -10.43 -9.46
C LEU A 156 4.82 -11.49 -10.09
N ASP A 157 4.96 -12.67 -9.48
CA ASP A 157 5.82 -13.76 -9.98
C ASP A 157 5.49 -14.15 -11.42
N GLU A 158 4.20 -14.35 -11.71
CA GLU A 158 3.70 -14.66 -13.06
C GLU A 158 3.98 -13.54 -14.09
N ASN A 159 4.28 -12.33 -13.61
CA ASN A 159 4.44 -11.12 -14.41
C ASN A 159 5.83 -10.48 -14.40
N LEU A 160 6.82 -11.21 -13.92
CA LEU A 160 8.21 -10.76 -13.84
C LEU A 160 9.01 -11.02 -15.10
N ALA A 161 9.92 -10.09 -15.39
CA ALA A 161 11.00 -10.32 -16.35
C ALA A 161 12.23 -10.99 -15.69
N GLN A 162 12.42 -10.76 -14.39
CA GLN A 162 13.53 -11.28 -13.58
C GLN A 162 13.05 -11.45 -12.14
N THR A 163 13.49 -12.50 -11.46
CA THR A 163 13.18 -12.71 -10.03
C THR A 163 13.73 -11.55 -9.18
N PRO A 164 12.95 -10.99 -8.24
CA PRO A 164 13.40 -9.96 -7.32
C PRO A 164 14.47 -10.51 -6.39
N ARG A 165 15.39 -9.66 -5.95
CA ARG A 165 16.40 -10.05 -4.95
C ARG A 165 15.90 -9.80 -3.53
N GLU A 166 14.99 -8.86 -3.37
CA GLU A 166 14.44 -8.46 -2.08
C GLU A 166 12.93 -8.21 -2.16
N ILE A 167 12.23 -8.65 -1.11
CA ILE A 167 10.83 -8.31 -0.84
C ILE A 167 10.79 -7.50 0.44
N ILE A 168 10.27 -6.28 0.34
CA ILE A 168 10.17 -5.32 1.43
C ILE A 168 8.72 -5.27 1.91
N PHE A 169 8.49 -5.56 3.19
CA PHE A 169 7.19 -5.31 3.82
C PHE A 169 7.17 -3.87 4.35
N TYR A 170 6.37 -3.01 3.71
CA TYR A 170 6.36 -1.58 3.99
C TYR A 170 5.46 -1.24 5.18
N ASP A 171 5.97 -0.35 6.04
CA ASP A 171 5.40 0.01 7.35
C ASP A 171 5.40 -1.18 8.33
N LEU A 172 6.50 -1.93 8.34
CA LEU A 172 6.75 -3.04 9.25
C LEU A 172 7.08 -2.54 10.66
N ASP A 173 6.05 -2.44 11.49
CA ASP A 173 6.15 -2.13 12.92
C ASP A 173 5.32 -3.11 13.77
N GLU A 174 5.48 -3.06 15.09
CA GLU A 174 4.74 -3.93 16.03
C GLU A 174 3.21 -3.78 15.89
N PHE A 175 2.75 -2.61 15.44
CA PHE A 175 1.34 -2.33 15.26
C PHE A 175 0.74 -3.05 14.05
N ASN A 176 1.47 -3.13 12.94
CA ASN A 176 1.02 -3.77 11.72
C ASN A 176 1.29 -5.28 11.74
N ILE A 177 2.44 -5.72 12.28
CA ILE A 177 2.84 -7.15 12.33
C ILE A 177 1.81 -8.00 13.07
N LYS A 178 1.22 -7.51 14.16
CA LYS A 178 0.25 -8.26 14.97
C LYS A 178 -1.03 -8.66 14.22
N ASN A 179 -1.31 -8.02 13.07
CA ASN A 179 -2.48 -8.31 12.25
C ASN A 179 -2.28 -9.53 11.34
N TYR A 180 -1.08 -10.10 11.32
CA TYR A 180 -0.71 -11.19 10.44
C TYR A 180 -0.24 -12.42 11.20
N GLU A 181 -0.43 -13.59 10.60
CA GLU A 181 0.15 -14.83 11.11
C GLU A 181 1.67 -14.83 10.95
N LYS A 182 2.39 -15.45 11.90
CA LYS A 182 3.87 -15.42 11.96
C LYS A 182 4.55 -15.89 10.67
N ASN A 183 3.91 -16.79 9.91
CA ASN A 183 4.50 -17.40 8.72
C ASN A 183 4.13 -16.68 7.42
N ILE A 184 3.25 -15.67 7.42
CA ILE A 184 2.77 -15.07 6.18
C ILE A 184 3.92 -14.48 5.35
N PHE A 185 4.87 -13.82 6.01
CA PHE A 185 5.98 -13.17 5.32
C PHE A 185 6.90 -14.19 4.63
N LYS A 186 7.06 -15.38 5.22
CA LYS A 186 7.81 -16.48 4.60
C LYS A 186 7.05 -17.07 3.41
N GLN A 187 5.74 -17.22 3.52
CA GLN A 187 4.89 -17.71 2.43
C GLN A 187 4.94 -16.76 1.22
N VAL A 188 4.79 -15.46 1.46
CA VAL A 188 4.86 -14.42 0.43
C VAL A 188 6.23 -14.40 -0.26
N VAL A 189 7.32 -14.52 0.49
CA VAL A 189 8.67 -14.60 -0.09
C VAL A 189 8.87 -15.87 -0.91
N SER A 190 8.27 -17.00 -0.51
CA SER A 190 8.40 -18.28 -1.23
C SER A 190 7.68 -18.36 -2.57
N CYS A 191 6.90 -17.33 -2.93
CA CYS A 191 6.28 -17.21 -4.25
C CYS A 191 7.29 -16.85 -5.35
N PHE A 192 8.46 -16.31 -5.00
CA PHE A 192 9.52 -15.87 -5.92
C PHE A 192 10.73 -16.80 -5.85
#